data_AF-A0A2M9AQD8-F1
#
_entry.id   AF-A0A2M9AQD8-F1
#
_cell.length_a   1.000
_cell.length_b   1.000
_cell.length_c   1.000
_cell.angle_alpha   90.00
_cell.angle_beta   90.00
_cell.angle_gamma   90.00
#
_symmetry.space_group_name_H-M   'P 1'
#
loop_
_entity.id
_entity.type
_entity.pdbx_description
1 polymer ?
#
loop_
_entity_poly.entity_id
_entity_poly.type
_entity_poly.pdbx_seq_one_letter_code
_entity_poly.pdbx_strand_id
1 'polypeptide(L)'
;MSTPTPAPLSAFDKARNGLWTSLQKHLETVYAAERSFRAATAFTTSFPFSAAQTEPEQLANYQQQRLYLRDLFIDETNQLDSLVKAVRTKSYQEDEKKLLLLMILGYIDIADSIFSLLDSQRPSKLDKDEELEETTAKFERVRNFVRLNIKGISGLLPKL
;
A
#
# COMPACT_ATOMS: atom_id res chain seq x y z
N MET A 1 7.09 -42.51 25.64
CA MET A 1 7.68 -41.26 25.14
C MET A 1 6.54 -40.37 24.66
N SER A 2 6.19 -39.36 25.43
CA SER A 2 5.10 -38.45 25.07
C SER A 2 5.67 -37.34 24.18
N THR A 3 5.27 -37.31 22.92
CA THR A 3 5.56 -36.19 22.02
C THR A 3 4.95 -34.91 22.60
N PRO A 4 5.71 -33.81 22.76
CA PRO A 4 5.15 -32.56 23.26
C PRO A 4 4.15 -32.02 22.25
N THR A 5 2.89 -31.91 22.67
CA THR A 5 1.84 -31.21 21.91
C THR A 5 2.28 -29.76 21.72
N PRO A 6 2.33 -29.22 20.48
CA PRO A 6 2.71 -27.84 20.26
C PRO A 6 1.74 -26.92 21.01
N ALA A 7 2.29 -25.98 21.78
CA ALA A 7 1.49 -24.98 22.47
C ALA A 7 0.62 -24.21 21.46
N PRO A 8 -0.66 -23.94 21.77
CA PRO A 8 -1.52 -23.20 20.86
C PRO A 8 -0.94 -21.80 20.60
N LEU A 9 -0.86 -21.42 19.31
CA LEU A 9 -0.42 -20.09 18.89
C LEU A 9 -1.24 -19.00 19.61
N SER A 10 -0.54 -17.99 20.13
CA SER A 10 -1.18 -16.87 20.81
C SER A 10 -2.13 -16.12 19.87
N ALA A 11 -3.11 -15.39 20.43
CA ALA A 11 -4.01 -14.55 19.63
C ALA A 11 -3.23 -13.50 18.82
N PHE A 12 -2.11 -13.02 19.34
CA PHE A 12 -1.18 -12.14 18.64
C PHE A 12 -0.50 -12.86 17.46
N ASP A 13 0.04 -14.05 17.66
CA ASP A 13 0.71 -14.80 16.57
C ASP A 13 -0.23 -15.08 15.41
N LYS A 14 -1.49 -15.43 15.70
CA LYS A 14 -2.52 -15.61 14.68
C LYS A 14 -2.79 -14.31 13.92
N ALA A 15 -2.86 -13.18 14.61
CA ALA A 15 -3.09 -11.88 14.01
C ALA A 15 -1.89 -11.43 13.16
N ARG A 16 -0.67 -11.63 13.65
CA ARG A 16 0.57 -11.33 12.94
C ARG A 16 0.70 -12.17 11.67
N ASN A 17 0.47 -13.48 11.76
CA ASN A 17 0.54 -14.37 10.59
C ASN A 17 -0.59 -14.05 9.58
N GLY A 18 -1.80 -13.77 10.07
CA GLY A 18 -2.91 -13.36 9.22
C GLY A 18 -2.62 -12.04 8.50
N LEU A 19 -2.07 -11.04 9.22
CA LEU A 19 -1.64 -9.77 8.64
C LEU A 19 -0.56 -10.00 7.59
N TRP A 20 0.48 -10.78 7.89
CA TRP A 20 1.56 -11.09 6.95
C TRP A 20 1.01 -11.67 5.63
N THR A 21 0.21 -12.73 5.71
CA THR A 21 -0.39 -13.37 4.54
C THR A 21 -1.30 -12.41 3.77
N SER A 22 -2.04 -11.55 4.48
CA SER A 22 -2.86 -10.52 3.84
C SER A 22 -1.99 -9.53 3.07
N LEU A 23 -0.97 -8.96 3.72
CA LEU A 23 -0.07 -7.99 3.10
C LEU A 23 0.66 -8.57 1.89
N GLN A 24 1.07 -9.85 1.92
CA GLN A 24 1.65 -10.51 0.75
C GLN A 24 0.70 -10.53 -0.44
N LYS A 25 -0.57 -10.85 -0.24
CA LYS A 25 -1.59 -10.83 -1.31
C LYS A 25 -1.81 -9.43 -1.86
N HIS A 26 -1.88 -8.43 -1.00
CA HIS A 26 -2.01 -7.03 -1.44
C HIS A 26 -0.77 -6.58 -2.23
N LEU A 27 0.43 -6.95 -1.78
CA LEU A 27 1.67 -6.67 -2.52
C LEU A 27 1.66 -7.31 -3.92
N GLU A 28 1.24 -8.56 -4.05
CA GLU A 28 1.11 -9.21 -5.36
C GLU A 28 0.18 -8.42 -6.29
N THR A 29 -0.96 -7.97 -5.79
CA THR A 29 -1.92 -7.14 -6.54
C THR A 29 -1.30 -5.80 -6.96
N VAL A 30 -0.67 -5.08 -6.03
CA VAL A 30 -0.10 -3.75 -6.30
C VAL A 30 1.10 -3.86 -7.25
N TYR A 31 1.95 -4.88 -7.14
CA TYR A 31 3.03 -5.12 -8.10
C TYR A 31 2.51 -5.52 -9.49
N ALA A 32 1.41 -6.27 -9.57
CA ALA A 32 0.79 -6.57 -10.85
C ALA A 32 0.24 -5.29 -11.51
N ALA A 33 -0.41 -4.42 -10.74
CA ALA A 33 -0.88 -3.12 -11.20
C ALA A 33 0.29 -2.22 -11.66
N GLU A 34 1.38 -2.15 -10.90
CA GLU A 34 2.59 -1.41 -11.26
C GLU A 34 3.13 -1.88 -12.62
N ARG A 35 3.26 -3.19 -12.81
CA ARG A 35 3.79 -3.78 -14.05
C ARG A 35 2.91 -3.41 -15.25
N SER A 36 1.60 -3.56 -15.12
CA SER A 36 0.64 -3.21 -16.17
C SER A 36 0.67 -1.72 -16.49
N PHE A 37 0.74 -0.88 -15.47
CA PHE A 37 0.81 0.58 -15.65
C PHE A 37 2.11 1.00 -16.35
N ARG A 38 3.26 0.47 -15.92
CA ARG A 38 4.56 0.72 -16.57
C ARG A 38 4.60 0.24 -18.02
N ALA A 39 3.96 -0.89 -18.33
CA ALA A 39 3.83 -1.36 -19.71
C ALA A 39 2.98 -0.39 -20.54
N ALA A 40 1.89 0.13 -19.97
CA ALA A 40 1.03 1.09 -20.64
C ALA A 40 1.65 2.48 -20.81
N THR A 41 2.72 2.81 -20.07
CA THR A 41 3.47 4.06 -20.21
C THR A 41 4.76 3.92 -21.02
N ALA A 42 5.11 2.71 -21.46
CA ALA A 42 6.36 2.43 -22.17
C ALA A 42 6.50 3.11 -23.56
N PHE A 43 5.43 3.70 -24.09
CA PHE A 43 5.47 4.46 -25.34
C PHE A 43 6.23 5.79 -25.21
N THR A 44 6.47 6.26 -23.98
CA THR A 44 7.20 7.51 -23.71
C THR A 44 8.15 7.35 -22.52
N THR A 45 9.25 8.09 -22.55
CA THR A 45 10.15 8.27 -21.41
C THR A 45 10.11 9.68 -20.85
N SER A 46 9.28 10.55 -21.44
CA SER A 46 9.19 11.98 -21.12
C SER A 46 7.81 12.30 -20.57
N PHE A 47 7.78 12.78 -19.32
CA PHE A 47 6.57 13.22 -18.63
C PHE A 47 6.69 14.70 -18.22
N PRO A 48 5.58 15.46 -18.27
CA PRO A 48 4.27 15.04 -18.76
C PRO A 48 4.24 14.88 -20.29
N PHE A 49 3.48 13.89 -20.80
CA PHE A 49 3.37 13.64 -22.23
C PHE A 49 2.15 14.36 -22.85
N SER A 50 2.16 14.57 -24.17
CA SER A 50 1.02 15.15 -24.89
C SER A 50 0.07 14.06 -25.38
N ALA A 51 -1.14 13.99 -24.81
CA ALA A 51 -2.16 13.04 -25.24
C ALA A 51 -2.56 13.23 -26.71
N ALA A 52 -2.48 14.46 -27.24
CA ALA A 52 -2.77 14.77 -28.64
C ALA A 52 -1.73 14.23 -29.64
N GLN A 53 -0.55 13.84 -29.15
CA GLN A 53 0.55 13.28 -29.96
C GLN A 53 0.75 11.78 -29.71
N THR A 54 -0.14 11.16 -28.93
CA THR A 54 -0.09 9.74 -28.59
C THR A 54 -1.07 8.99 -29.46
N GLU A 55 -0.69 7.80 -29.94
CA GLU A 55 -1.59 6.97 -30.74
C GLU A 55 -2.85 6.60 -29.94
N PRO A 56 -4.05 6.57 -30.55
CA PRO A 56 -5.30 6.35 -29.82
C PRO A 56 -5.32 5.07 -28.99
N GLU A 57 -4.77 3.97 -29.50
CA GLU A 57 -4.70 2.69 -28.80
C GLU A 57 -3.79 2.74 -27.57
N GLN A 58 -2.66 3.45 -27.67
CA GLN A 58 -1.73 3.66 -26.55
C GLN A 58 -2.36 4.53 -25.47
N LEU A 59 -3.05 5.60 -25.88
CA LEU A 59 -3.75 6.49 -24.97
C LEU A 59 -4.90 5.77 -24.25
N ALA A 60 -5.69 4.96 -24.96
CA ALA A 60 -6.77 4.18 -24.37
C ALA A 60 -6.25 3.16 -23.34
N ASN A 61 -5.18 2.43 -23.67
CA ASN A 61 -4.55 1.49 -22.75
C ASN A 61 -3.99 2.21 -21.51
N TYR A 62 -3.30 3.35 -21.70
CA TYR A 62 -2.83 4.19 -20.60
C TYR A 62 -3.98 4.62 -19.68
N GLN A 63 -5.08 5.14 -20.24
CA GLN A 63 -6.22 5.60 -19.45
C GLN A 63 -6.84 4.46 -18.64
N GLN A 64 -7.01 3.28 -19.25
CA GLN A 64 -7.52 2.10 -18.57
C GLN A 64 -6.62 1.69 -17.40
N GLN A 65 -5.30 1.58 -17.61
CA GLN A 65 -4.39 1.19 -16.54
C GLN A 65 -4.26 2.26 -15.47
N ARG A 66 -4.37 3.55 -15.84
CA ARG A 66 -4.38 4.65 -14.87
C ARG A 66 -5.62 4.60 -13.97
N LEU A 67 -6.80 4.36 -14.54
CA LEU A 67 -8.03 4.22 -13.77
C LEU A 67 -7.94 3.02 -12.83
N TYR A 68 -7.46 1.87 -13.32
CA TYR A 68 -7.25 0.69 -12.48
C TYR A 68 -6.28 0.97 -11.31
N LEU A 69 -5.16 1.63 -11.57
CA LEU A 69 -4.18 1.97 -10.52
C LEU A 69 -4.76 2.99 -9.51
N ARG A 70 -5.57 3.95 -9.98
CA ARG A 70 -6.29 4.92 -9.15
C ARG A 70 -7.29 4.23 -8.23
N ASP A 71 -8.15 3.37 -8.77
CA ASP A 71 -9.18 2.68 -7.99
C ASP A 71 -8.54 1.73 -6.97
N LEU A 72 -7.47 1.04 -7.38
CA LEU A 72 -6.67 0.23 -6.45
C LEU A 72 -6.07 1.08 -5.32
N PHE A 73 -5.57 2.28 -5.60
CA PHE A 73 -5.04 3.17 -4.56
C PHE A 73 -6.12 3.55 -3.53
N ILE A 74 -7.34 3.83 -4.00
CA ILE A 74 -8.48 4.15 -3.14
C ILE A 74 -8.82 2.95 -2.24
N ASP A 75 -8.95 1.76 -2.82
CA ASP A 75 -9.26 0.53 -2.10
C ASP A 75 -8.19 0.18 -1.06
N GLU A 76 -6.92 0.23 -1.45
CA GLU A 76 -5.79 -0.06 -0.57
C GLU A 76 -5.70 0.96 0.58
N THR A 77 -5.95 2.24 0.30
CA THR A 77 -5.97 3.28 1.33
C THR A 77 -7.11 3.07 2.33
N ASN A 78 -8.29 2.67 1.86
CA ASN A 78 -9.44 2.33 2.72
C ASN A 78 -9.17 1.09 3.58
N GLN A 79 -8.53 0.08 3.00
CA GLN A 79 -8.13 -1.13 3.71
C GLN A 79 -7.07 -0.83 4.78
N LEU A 80 -6.07 -0.01 4.46
CA LEU A 80 -5.03 0.41 5.40
C LEU A 80 -5.59 1.17 6.60
N ASP A 81 -6.48 2.14 6.36
CA ASP A 81 -7.17 2.87 7.43
C ASP A 81 -7.96 1.91 8.35
N SER A 82 -8.64 0.93 7.76
CA SER A 82 -9.39 -0.10 8.51
C SER A 82 -8.48 -1.02 9.33
N LEU A 83 -7.36 -1.46 8.76
CA LEU A 83 -6.35 -2.29 9.44
C LEU A 83 -5.73 -1.55 10.62
N VAL A 84 -5.34 -0.29 10.42
CA VAL A 84 -4.74 0.55 11.47
C VAL A 84 -5.73 0.77 12.62
N LYS A 85 -7.00 1.06 12.29
CA LYS A 85 -8.08 1.16 13.30
C LYS A 85 -8.23 -0.16 14.08
N ALA A 86 -8.22 -1.30 13.40
CA ALA A 86 -8.35 -2.61 14.04
C ALA A 86 -7.17 -2.93 14.98
N VAL A 87 -5.94 -2.60 14.59
CA VAL A 87 -4.76 -2.77 15.47
C VAL A 87 -4.89 -1.90 16.72
N ARG A 88 -5.38 -0.66 16.57
CA ARG A 88 -5.57 0.27 17.69
C ARG A 88 -6.59 -0.24 18.71
N THR A 89 -7.72 -0.76 18.24
CA THR A 89 -8.86 -1.13 19.10
C THR A 89 -8.69 -2.48 19.79
N LYS A 90 -7.92 -3.40 19.22
CA LYS A 90 -7.71 -4.72 19.83
C LYS A 90 -6.85 -4.64 21.09
N SER A 91 -7.10 -5.54 22.03
CA SER A 91 -6.43 -5.63 23.34
C SER A 91 -5.05 -6.32 23.29
N TYR A 92 -4.24 -5.98 22.27
CA TYR A 92 -2.84 -6.39 22.21
C TYR A 92 -1.98 -5.53 23.13
N GLN A 93 -0.82 -6.07 23.55
CA GLN A 93 0.18 -5.29 24.27
C GLN A 93 0.72 -4.16 23.38
N GLU A 94 1.26 -3.11 23.99
CA GLU A 94 1.76 -1.96 23.23
C GLU A 94 2.84 -2.36 22.21
N ASP A 95 3.77 -3.22 22.63
CA ASP A 95 4.86 -3.71 21.78
C ASP A 95 4.35 -4.58 20.62
N GLU A 96 3.32 -5.39 20.88
CA GLU A 96 2.63 -6.19 19.85
C GLU A 96 1.95 -5.28 18.81
N LYS A 97 1.27 -4.21 19.26
CA LYS A 97 0.68 -3.22 18.35
C LYS A 97 1.75 -2.54 17.50
N LYS A 98 2.87 -2.16 18.10
CA LYS A 98 4.01 -1.56 17.40
C LYS A 98 4.57 -2.50 16.32
N LEU A 99 4.69 -3.79 16.60
CA LEU A 99 5.12 -4.79 15.60
C LEU A 99 4.13 -4.90 14.43
N LEU A 100 2.82 -4.94 14.69
CA LEU A 100 1.82 -4.97 13.62
C LEU A 100 1.84 -3.68 12.77
N LEU A 101 1.98 -2.53 13.43
CA LEU A 101 2.09 -1.24 12.74
C LEU A 101 3.38 -1.13 11.93
N LEU A 102 4.49 -1.73 12.37
CA LEU A 102 5.73 -1.78 11.60
C LEU A 102 5.55 -2.57 10.30
N MET A 103 4.86 -3.72 10.36
CA MET A 103 4.55 -4.50 9.16
C MET A 103 3.67 -3.71 8.18
N ILE A 104 2.66 -3.00 8.70
CA ILE A 104 1.81 -2.11 7.90
C ILE A 104 2.65 -0.99 7.27
N LEU A 105 3.60 -0.40 8.01
CA LEU A 105 4.48 0.65 7.46
C LEU A 105 5.31 0.15 6.28
N GLY A 106 5.88 -1.05 6.39
CA GLY A 106 6.65 -1.65 5.30
C GLY A 106 5.83 -1.79 4.02
N TYR A 107 4.55 -2.17 4.14
CA TYR A 107 3.62 -2.17 3.02
C TYR A 107 3.32 -0.76 2.50
N ILE A 108 3.02 0.19 3.39
CA ILE A 108 2.73 1.58 3.03
C ILE A 108 3.86 2.20 2.22
N ASP A 109 5.11 2.01 2.61
CA ASP A 109 6.25 2.60 1.89
C ASP A 109 6.43 1.99 0.49
N ILE A 110 6.10 0.71 0.30
CA ILE A 110 6.07 0.09 -1.04
C ILE A 110 4.91 0.64 -1.87
N ALA A 111 3.70 0.66 -1.30
CA ALA A 111 2.50 1.18 -1.94
C ALA A 111 2.69 2.64 -2.39
N ASP A 112 3.27 3.49 -1.53
CA ASP A 112 3.60 4.88 -1.83
C ASP A 112 4.48 5.00 -3.09
N SER A 113 5.54 4.19 -3.18
CA SER A 113 6.43 4.19 -4.35
C SER A 113 5.69 3.85 -5.66
N ILE A 114 4.70 2.96 -5.61
CA ILE A 114 3.93 2.51 -6.77
C ILE A 114 2.83 3.52 -7.12
N PHE A 115 2.07 4.00 -6.14
CA PHE A 115 0.98 4.93 -6.39
C PHE A 115 1.46 6.34 -6.75
N SER A 116 2.71 6.71 -6.41
CA SER A 116 3.37 7.91 -6.92
C SER A 116 3.46 7.97 -8.46
N LEU A 117 3.30 6.83 -9.14
CA LEU A 117 3.23 6.77 -10.61
C LEU A 117 2.00 7.50 -11.17
N LEU A 118 0.90 7.62 -10.41
CA LEU A 118 -0.31 8.35 -10.82
C LEU A 118 -0.06 9.85 -11.01
N ASP A 119 0.91 10.41 -10.30
CA ASP A 119 1.32 11.82 -10.43
C ASP A 119 2.54 11.98 -11.35
N SER A 120 3.55 11.12 -11.21
CA SER A 120 4.79 11.25 -11.98
C SER A 120 4.66 10.86 -13.46
N GLN A 121 3.73 9.96 -13.81
CA GLN A 121 3.52 9.47 -15.19
C GLN A 121 2.18 9.94 -15.75
N ARG A 122 1.98 11.26 -15.76
CA ARG A 122 0.73 11.91 -16.19
C ARG A 122 0.83 12.61 -17.56
N PRO A 123 -0.29 12.78 -18.28
CA PRO A 123 -0.32 13.68 -19.44
C PRO A 123 -0.23 15.14 -18.99
N SER A 124 0.08 16.03 -19.94
CA SER A 124 0.20 17.48 -19.72
C SER A 124 -1.13 18.15 -19.38
N LYS A 125 -2.24 17.56 -19.82
CA LYS A 125 -3.59 17.94 -19.44
C LYS A 125 -4.29 16.72 -18.88
N LEU A 126 -4.65 16.80 -17.61
CA LEU A 126 -5.46 15.82 -16.91
C LEU A 126 -6.49 16.60 -16.08
N ASP A 127 -7.74 16.19 -16.15
CA ASP A 127 -8.78 16.79 -15.31
C ASP A 127 -8.51 16.51 -13.84
N LYS A 128 -8.97 17.44 -13.00
CA LYS A 128 -8.85 17.30 -11.56
C LYS A 128 -9.67 16.10 -11.08
N ASP A 129 -9.08 15.29 -10.21
CA ASP A 129 -9.70 14.12 -9.62
C ASP A 129 -9.79 14.30 -8.11
N GLU A 130 -10.93 14.83 -7.64
CA GLU A 130 -11.12 15.21 -6.24
C GLU A 130 -11.04 14.00 -5.29
N GLU A 131 -11.58 12.86 -5.70
CA GLU A 131 -11.53 11.62 -4.91
C GLU A 131 -10.09 11.10 -4.78
N LEU A 132 -9.27 11.23 -5.84
CA LEU A 132 -7.85 10.89 -5.77
C LEU A 132 -7.08 11.83 -4.83
N GLU A 133 -7.39 13.13 -4.82
CA GLU A 133 -6.79 14.09 -3.89
C GLU A 133 -7.16 13.78 -2.43
N GLU A 134 -8.44 13.52 -2.16
CA GLU A 134 -8.93 13.13 -0.83
C GLU A 134 -8.27 11.83 -0.35
N THR A 135 -8.14 10.87 -1.26
CA THR A 135 -7.48 9.59 -0.99
C THR A 135 -6.00 9.79 -0.69
N THR A 136 -5.31 10.63 -1.45
CA THR A 136 -3.90 10.97 -1.20
C THR A 136 -3.73 11.58 0.19
N ALA A 137 -4.60 12.52 0.57
CA ALA A 137 -4.58 13.11 1.91
C ALA A 137 -4.91 12.09 3.02
N LYS A 138 -5.82 11.14 2.75
CA LYS A 138 -6.12 10.04 3.68
C LYS A 138 -4.93 9.10 3.84
N PHE A 139 -4.29 8.70 2.75
CA PHE A 139 -3.11 7.83 2.75
C PHE A 139 -1.98 8.43 3.58
N GLU A 140 -1.67 9.71 3.37
CA GLU A 140 -0.65 10.42 4.14
C GLU A 140 -1.00 10.52 5.64
N ARG A 141 -2.28 10.72 5.98
CA ARG A 141 -2.70 10.67 7.39
C ARG A 141 -2.48 9.29 8.02
N VAL A 142 -2.81 8.22 7.30
CA VAL A 142 -2.59 6.84 7.78
C VAL A 142 -1.10 6.56 7.96
N ARG A 143 -0.28 6.91 6.97
CA ARG A 143 1.18 6.78 7.01
C ARG A 143 1.80 7.51 8.20
N ASN A 144 1.44 8.77 8.39
CA ASN A 144 1.94 9.57 9.49
C ASN A 144 1.49 9.03 10.86
N PHE A 145 0.24 8.58 10.97
CA PHE A 145 -0.23 7.89 12.17
C PHE A 145 0.63 6.66 12.48
N VAL A 146 0.84 5.78 11.52
CA VAL A 146 1.64 4.56 11.70
C VAL A 146 3.06 4.91 12.15
N ARG A 147 3.74 5.83 11.45
CA ARG A 147 5.11 6.28 11.78
C ARG A 147 5.22 6.84 13.21
N LEU A 148 4.25 7.63 13.64
CA LEU A 148 4.24 8.20 14.99
C LEU A 148 4.08 7.13 16.07
N ASN A 149 3.26 6.11 15.80
CA ASN A 149 2.93 5.07 16.78
C ASN A 149 3.99 3.95 16.89
N ILE A 150 4.95 3.87 15.97
CA ILE A 150 6.09 2.94 16.05
C ILE A 150 7.37 3.58 16.61
N LYS A 151 7.34 4.85 17.04
CA LYS A 151 8.50 5.49 17.66
C LYS A 151 8.96 4.69 18.89
N GLY A 152 10.28 4.53 19.04
CA GLY A 152 10.87 3.77 20.14
C GLY A 152 10.87 2.24 19.95
N ILE A 153 10.51 1.72 18.77
CA ILE A 153 10.51 0.28 18.47
C ILE A 153 11.92 -0.36 18.46
N SER A 154 12.99 0.43 18.47
CA SER A 154 14.39 -0.06 18.43
C SER A 154 14.74 -1.02 19.57
N GLY A 155 14.03 -0.97 20.70
CA GLY A 155 14.20 -1.92 21.81
C GLY A 155 13.50 -3.27 21.61
N LEU A 156 12.63 -3.39 20.60
CA LEU A 156 11.78 -4.56 20.31
C LEU A 156 12.29 -5.38 19.12
N LEU A 157 13.21 -4.83 18.33
CA LEU A 157 13.85 -5.55 17.24
C LEU A 157 15.02 -6.37 17.80
N PRO A 158 15.20 -7.63 17.36
CA PRO A 158 16.39 -8.38 17.71
C PRO A 158 17.63 -7.60 17.26
N LYS A 159 18.61 -7.47 18.16
CA LYS A 159 19.92 -6.91 17.79
C LYS A 159 20.52 -7.82 16.72
N LEU A 160 20.69 -7.29 15.52
CA LEU A 160 21.41 -7.96 14.43
C LEU A 160 22.89 -8.07 14.77
#